data_AF-A0A1J3C7M9-F1
#
_entry.id   AF-A0A1J3C7M9-F1
#
_cell.length_a   1.000
_cell.length_b   1.000
_cell.length_c   1.000
_cell.angle_alpha   90.00
_cell.angle_beta   90.00
_cell.angle_gamma   90.00
#
_symmetry.space_group_name_H-M   'P 1'
#
loop_
_entity.id
_entity.type
_entity.pdbx_description
1 polymer ?
#
loop_
_entity_poly.entity_id
_entity_poly.type
_entity_poly.pdbx_seq_one_letter_code
_entity_poly.pdbx_strand_id
1 'polypeptide(L)'
;PLPELQGLKTLKVAFHHATKDEVIIHNIRLPKQSTVGDVINELKTKVELSHQDAELRLLEVFFHKIYKIFPPTEKIENINDQYWTLRAEEIPEEEKNIGPNDRLIHVYHFTKDNGQNQIQNFGEPFFLVIHEGETLEEIKMRIQKKLHVPDEDFAKWKFASFSMGRPDYLQDTDVVYTRFQRRDVYGAWEQYLGLEHIDNAPKRAYAANQNRHAYEKPVKIYN
;
A
#
# COMPACT_ATOMS: atom_id res chain seq x y z
N PRO A 1 24.07 23.08 16.28
CA PRO A 1 23.95 21.61 16.18
C PRO A 1 25.29 21.00 15.71
N LEU A 2 25.75 19.91 16.33
CA LEU A 2 26.97 19.21 15.90
C LEU A 2 26.86 18.82 14.41
N PRO A 3 27.90 19.05 13.57
CA PRO A 3 27.88 18.77 12.13
C PRO A 3 27.43 17.33 11.79
N GLU A 4 27.75 16.37 12.66
CA GLU A 4 27.39 14.96 12.52
C GLU A 4 25.87 14.70 12.55
N LEU A 5 25.08 15.55 13.23
CA LEU A 5 23.62 15.41 13.28
C LEU A 5 22.93 15.91 12.00
N GLN A 6 23.58 16.75 11.20
CA GLN A 6 23.04 17.26 9.93
C GLN A 6 23.13 16.23 8.79
N GLY A 7 23.98 15.21 8.93
CA GLY A 7 24.19 14.15 7.94
C GLY A 7 23.21 12.97 8.05
N LEU A 8 22.27 13.01 9.01
CA LEU A 8 21.35 11.90 9.29
C LEU A 8 19.93 12.24 8.79
N LYS A 9 19.18 11.22 8.42
CA LYS A 9 17.76 11.28 8.08
C LYS A 9 17.01 10.25 8.92
N THR A 10 15.86 10.66 9.45
CA THR A 10 14.96 9.77 10.19
C THR A 10 13.75 9.50 9.29
N LEU A 11 13.48 8.24 8.97
CA LEU A 11 12.29 7.80 8.26
C LEU A 11 11.32 7.18 9.27
N LYS A 12 10.05 7.62 9.23
CA LYS A 12 8.96 7.00 9.98
C LYS A 12 8.33 5.92 9.09
N VAL A 13 8.63 4.66 9.36
CA VAL A 13 8.18 3.50 8.56
C VAL A 13 7.06 2.78 9.30
N ALA A 14 5.92 2.60 8.65
CA ALA A 14 4.83 1.74 9.09
C ALA A 14 5.10 0.31 8.64
N PHE A 15 5.44 -0.58 9.58
CA PHE A 15 5.63 -2.00 9.31
C PHE A 15 4.31 -2.74 9.45
N HIS A 16 3.88 -3.43 8.40
CA HIS A 16 2.69 -4.26 8.37
C HIS A 16 3.11 -5.71 8.59
N HIS A 17 2.64 -6.32 9.68
CA HIS A 17 2.93 -7.72 9.96
C HIS A 17 2.20 -8.64 8.98
N ALA A 18 2.88 -9.69 8.52
CA ALA A 18 2.30 -10.66 7.58
C ALA A 18 1.22 -11.55 8.22
N THR A 19 1.33 -11.84 9.52
CA THR A 19 0.47 -12.82 10.23
C THR A 19 -0.40 -12.21 11.31
N LYS A 20 -0.14 -10.95 11.67
CA LYS A 20 -0.88 -10.20 12.69
C LYS A 20 -1.53 -9.03 11.99
N ASP A 21 -2.80 -8.77 12.26
CA ASP A 21 -3.50 -7.56 11.79
C ASP A 21 -3.03 -6.35 12.64
N GLU A 22 -1.72 -6.06 12.54
CA GLU A 22 -1.02 -5.09 13.36
C GLU A 22 -0.07 -4.25 12.48
N VAL A 23 -0.10 -2.94 12.70
CA VAL A 23 0.78 -1.97 12.07
C VAL A 23 1.61 -1.28 13.14
N ILE A 24 2.93 -1.43 13.08
CA ILE A 24 3.87 -0.84 14.04
C ILE A 24 4.68 0.26 13.34
N ILE A 25 4.79 1.41 14.01
CA ILE A 25 5.62 2.51 13.51
C ILE A 25 7.04 2.38 14.05
N HIS A 26 8.02 2.29 13.16
CA HIS A 26 9.44 2.36 13.47
C HIS A 26 10.06 3.66 12.98
N ASN A 27 10.85 4.32 13.84
CA ASN A 27 11.68 5.45 13.44
C ASN A 27 13.08 4.94 13.10
N ILE A 28 13.41 4.91 11.81
CA ILE A 28 14.71 4.43 11.31
C ILE A 28 15.59 5.63 11.03
N ARG A 29 16.69 5.77 11.77
CA ARG A 29 17.60 6.92 11.64
C ARG A 29 18.96 6.48 11.11
N LEU A 30 19.27 6.88 9.88
CA LEU A 30 20.48 6.49 9.15
C LEU A 30 21.15 7.70 8.48
N PRO A 31 22.43 7.59 8.08
CA PRO A 31 23.07 8.60 7.23
C PRO A 31 22.30 8.86 5.94
N LYS A 32 22.24 10.12 5.49
CA LYS A 32 21.48 10.54 4.31
C LYS A 32 21.87 9.78 3.04
N GLN A 33 23.14 9.41 2.93
CA GLN A 33 23.71 8.64 1.83
C GLN A 33 23.39 7.13 1.88
N SER A 34 22.78 6.64 2.98
CA SER A 34 22.31 5.25 3.07
C SER A 34 21.22 4.96 2.04
N THR A 35 21.02 3.68 1.80
CA THR A 35 20.08 3.15 0.82
C THR A 35 18.81 2.60 1.48
N VAL A 36 17.80 2.33 0.67
CA VAL A 36 16.58 1.63 1.12
C VAL A 36 16.91 0.22 1.62
N GLY A 37 17.91 -0.45 1.06
CA GLY A 37 18.42 -1.72 1.56
C GLY A 37 18.93 -1.61 3.00
N ASP A 38 19.63 -0.52 3.34
CA ASP A 38 20.09 -0.27 4.72
C ASP A 38 18.91 -0.05 5.67
N VAL A 39 17.86 0.66 5.23
CA VAL A 39 16.61 0.85 6.00
C VAL A 39 15.94 -0.49 6.28
N ILE A 40 15.85 -1.35 5.27
CA ILE A 40 15.26 -2.69 5.39
C ILE A 40 16.08 -3.53 6.38
N ASN A 41 17.41 -3.52 6.27
CA ASN A 41 18.28 -4.27 7.18
C ASN A 41 18.13 -3.80 8.62
N GLU A 42 18.14 -2.48 8.87
CA GLU A 42 17.91 -1.91 10.20
C GLU A 42 16.51 -2.26 10.72
N LEU A 43 15.48 -2.23 9.87
CA LEU A 43 14.12 -2.60 10.24
C LEU A 43 14.00 -4.07 10.64
N LYS A 44 14.64 -4.99 9.89
CA LYS A 44 14.67 -6.43 10.21
C LYS A 44 15.21 -6.74 11.60
N THR A 45 16.07 -5.88 12.16
CA THR A 45 16.56 -6.05 13.56
C THR A 45 15.53 -5.66 14.63
N LYS A 46 14.46 -4.94 14.25
CA LYS A 46 13.46 -4.36 15.17
C LYS A 46 12.10 -5.05 15.10
N VAL A 47 11.90 -5.95 14.14
CA VAL A 47 10.61 -6.60 13.87
C VAL A 47 10.73 -8.11 13.93
N GLU A 48 9.62 -8.75 14.30
CA GLU A 48 9.46 -10.20 14.16
C GLU A 48 8.94 -10.50 12.74
N LEU A 49 9.69 -11.30 11.99
CA LEU A 49 9.33 -11.75 10.65
C LEU A 49 8.64 -13.12 10.70
N SER A 50 7.82 -13.42 9.69
CA SER A 50 7.16 -14.73 9.61
C SER A 50 8.14 -15.91 9.42
N HIS A 51 9.29 -15.65 8.81
CA HIS A 51 10.40 -16.60 8.63
C HIS A 51 11.74 -15.86 8.52
N GLN A 52 12.84 -16.56 8.79
CA GLN A 52 14.19 -15.97 8.87
C GLN A 52 14.64 -15.33 7.55
N ASP A 53 14.26 -15.92 6.42
CA ASP A 53 14.65 -15.47 5.07
C ASP A 53 13.61 -14.53 4.43
N ALA A 54 12.66 -14.01 5.22
CA ALA A 54 11.64 -13.11 4.70
C ALA A 54 12.27 -11.86 4.07
N GLU A 55 11.84 -11.56 2.85
CA GLU A 55 12.26 -10.36 2.13
C GLU A 55 11.27 -9.25 2.43
N LEU A 56 11.76 -8.02 2.64
CA LEU A 56 10.91 -6.86 2.86
C LEU A 56 10.98 -5.95 1.64
N ARG A 57 9.88 -5.29 1.33
CA ARG A 57 9.86 -4.11 0.46
C ARG A 57 9.52 -2.86 1.26
N LEU A 58 10.02 -1.72 0.78
CA LEU A 58 9.59 -0.39 1.23
C LEU A 58 8.78 0.25 0.10
N LEU A 59 7.64 0.85 0.43
CA LEU A 59 6.75 1.47 -0.53
C LEU A 59 6.14 2.77 0.00
N GLU A 60 5.77 3.67 -0.91
CA GLU A 60 5.05 4.90 -0.62
C GLU A 60 3.55 4.69 -0.85
N VAL A 61 2.77 4.91 0.21
CA VAL A 61 1.30 4.97 0.14
C VAL A 61 0.85 6.41 0.29
N PHE A 62 -0.01 6.85 -0.62
CA PHE A 62 -0.65 8.15 -0.55
C PHE A 62 -2.11 8.05 -1.01
N PHE A 63 -3.02 8.66 -0.25
CA PHE A 63 -4.47 8.56 -0.48
C PHE A 63 -4.96 7.13 -0.79
N HIS A 64 -4.54 6.17 0.03
CA HIS A 64 -4.94 4.76 -0.08
C HIS A 64 -4.54 4.07 -1.39
N LYS A 65 -3.51 4.59 -2.07
CA LYS A 65 -2.92 4.01 -3.27
C LYS A 65 -1.42 3.84 -3.11
N ILE A 66 -0.86 2.84 -3.77
CA ILE A 66 0.58 2.59 -3.80
C ILE A 66 1.16 3.43 -4.94
N TYR A 67 2.09 4.32 -4.59
CA TYR A 67 2.69 5.26 -5.53
C TYR A 67 4.02 4.78 -6.07
N LYS A 68 4.76 4.03 -5.26
CA LYS A 68 6.11 3.60 -5.59
C LYS A 68 6.54 2.44 -4.71
N ILE A 69 7.17 1.44 -5.29
CA ILE A 69 8.06 0.52 -4.58
C ILE A 69 9.47 1.07 -4.74
N PHE A 70 10.19 1.25 -3.64
CA PHE A 70 11.56 1.71 -3.72
C PHE A 70 12.50 0.57 -4.08
N PRO A 71 13.41 0.76 -5.06
CA PRO A 71 14.48 -0.18 -5.28
C PRO A 71 15.45 -0.14 -4.08
N PRO A 72 16.04 -1.28 -3.67
CA PRO A 72 16.96 -1.33 -2.53
C PRO A 72 18.15 -0.38 -2.64
N THR A 73 18.55 0.00 -3.87
CA THR A 73 19.67 0.89 -4.15
C THR A 73 19.33 2.38 -4.06
N GLU A 74 18.05 2.75 -3.92
CA GLU A 74 17.67 4.16 -3.84
C GLU A 74 18.18 4.79 -2.55
N LYS A 75 18.76 5.99 -2.66
CA LYS A 75 19.26 6.72 -1.49
C LYS A 75 18.13 7.32 -0.69
N ILE A 76 18.23 7.21 0.63
CA ILE A 76 17.18 7.71 1.53
C ILE A 76 17.07 9.23 1.51
N GLU A 77 18.12 9.97 1.16
CA GLU A 77 18.07 11.43 1.01
C GLU A 77 16.97 11.89 0.04
N ASN A 78 16.69 11.10 -0.99
CA ASN A 78 15.71 11.41 -2.04
C ASN A 78 14.26 11.12 -1.68
N ILE A 79 14.02 10.37 -0.60
CA ILE A 79 12.66 9.97 -0.17
C ILE A 79 11.91 11.16 0.43
N ASN A 80 10.69 11.45 -0.01
CA ASN A 80 9.87 12.49 0.64
C ASN A 80 8.96 11.87 1.70
N ASP A 81 9.39 11.93 2.96
CA ASP A 81 8.67 11.35 4.10
C ASP A 81 7.75 12.35 4.84
N GLN A 82 7.50 13.53 4.25
CA GLN A 82 6.71 14.58 4.88
C GLN A 82 5.20 14.36 4.75
N TYR A 83 4.75 13.88 3.58
CA TYR A 83 3.32 13.81 3.23
C TYR A 83 2.81 12.38 3.00
N TRP A 84 3.71 11.43 2.77
CA TRP A 84 3.37 10.08 2.36
C TRP A 84 3.66 9.09 3.48
N THR A 85 2.89 8.01 3.52
CA THR A 85 3.14 6.91 4.44
C THR A 85 4.19 6.01 3.82
N LEU A 86 5.36 5.93 4.45
CA LEU A 86 6.33 4.89 4.14
C LEU A 86 5.86 3.60 4.81
N ARG A 87 5.49 2.62 3.99
CA ARG A 87 5.06 1.29 4.43
C ARG A 87 6.16 0.29 4.12
N ALA A 88 6.44 -0.59 5.08
CA ALA A 88 7.26 -1.76 4.88
C ALA A 88 6.43 -3.02 5.16
N GLU A 89 6.65 -4.05 4.35
CA GLU A 89 5.93 -5.31 4.47
C GLU A 89 6.79 -6.45 3.93
N GLU A 90 6.51 -7.66 4.41
CA GLU A 90 7.07 -8.88 3.84
C GLU A 90 6.53 -9.11 2.43
N ILE A 91 7.42 -9.46 1.50
CA ILE A 91 7.06 -9.89 0.15
C ILE A 91 6.57 -11.34 0.25
N PRO A 92 5.28 -11.63 -0.01
CA PRO A 92 4.74 -12.97 0.01
C PRO A 92 5.47 -13.91 -0.96
N GLU A 93 5.56 -15.19 -0.63
CA GLU A 93 6.19 -16.21 -1.49
C GLU A 93 5.54 -16.30 -2.89
N GLU A 94 4.22 -16.06 -2.98
CA GLU A 94 3.50 -16.00 -4.25
C GLU A 94 4.02 -14.89 -5.19
N GLU A 95 4.56 -13.79 -4.63
CA GLU A 95 5.10 -12.67 -5.39
C GLU A 95 6.57 -12.89 -5.80
N LYS A 96 7.31 -13.77 -5.12
CA LYS A 96 8.73 -14.04 -5.42
C LYS A 96 8.90 -14.90 -6.67
N ASN A 97 7.93 -15.76 -6.96
CA ASN A 97 7.98 -16.76 -8.03
C ASN A 97 6.94 -16.48 -9.13
N ILE A 98 6.75 -15.21 -9.49
CA ILE A 98 5.82 -14.79 -10.54
C ILE A 98 6.31 -15.36 -11.88
N GLY A 99 5.48 -16.18 -12.52
CA GLY A 99 5.79 -16.74 -13.83
C GLY A 99 5.93 -15.66 -14.91
N PRO A 100 6.54 -15.95 -16.07
CA PRO A 100 6.76 -14.97 -17.13
C PRO A 100 5.46 -14.33 -17.64
N ASN A 101 4.35 -15.06 -17.54
CA ASN A 101 3.02 -14.63 -17.96
C ASN A 101 2.18 -14.08 -16.80
N ASP A 102 2.60 -14.21 -15.55
CA ASP A 102 1.83 -13.71 -14.42
C ASP A 102 2.00 -12.19 -14.27
N ARG A 103 1.09 -11.56 -13.52
CA ARG A 103 1.13 -10.11 -13.27
C ARG A 103 0.89 -9.82 -11.80
N LEU A 104 1.77 -9.01 -11.22
CA LEU A 104 1.51 -8.34 -9.95
C LEU A 104 0.69 -7.08 -10.22
N ILE A 105 -0.51 -6.99 -9.68
CA ILE A 105 -1.40 -5.83 -9.82
C ILE A 105 -1.65 -5.16 -8.47
N HIS A 106 -1.96 -3.87 -8.50
CA HIS A 106 -2.47 -3.16 -7.34
C HIS A 106 -3.96 -3.42 -7.14
N VAL A 107 -4.38 -3.48 -5.89
CA VAL A 107 -5.78 -3.62 -5.49
C VAL A 107 -6.12 -2.54 -4.48
N TYR A 108 -7.17 -1.76 -4.76
CA TYR A 108 -7.59 -0.61 -3.96
C TYR A 108 -9.07 -0.68 -3.60
N HIS A 109 -9.41 -0.30 -2.37
CA HIS A 109 -10.79 -0.16 -1.92
C HIS A 109 -11.30 1.22 -2.29
N PHE A 110 -12.54 1.32 -2.77
CA PHE A 110 -13.14 2.61 -3.07
C PHE A 110 -14.65 2.64 -2.79
N THR A 111 -15.14 3.84 -2.51
CA THR A 111 -16.57 4.15 -2.59
C THR A 111 -16.81 4.99 -3.84
N LYS A 112 -18.00 4.84 -4.41
CA LYS A 112 -18.47 5.68 -5.51
C LYS A 112 -19.68 6.47 -5.04
N ASP A 113 -19.55 7.80 -5.01
CA ASP A 113 -20.71 8.66 -4.81
C ASP A 113 -21.45 8.81 -6.14
N ASN A 114 -22.63 8.21 -6.23
CA ASN A 114 -23.48 8.27 -7.43
C ASN A 114 -23.96 9.70 -7.75
N GLY A 115 -24.00 10.61 -6.78
CA GLY A 115 -24.42 11.99 -6.98
C GLY A 115 -23.37 12.85 -7.68
N GLN A 116 -22.08 12.55 -7.49
CA GLN A 116 -20.96 13.33 -8.03
C GLN A 116 -20.07 12.55 -9.00
N ASN A 117 -20.35 11.26 -9.20
CA ASN A 117 -19.53 10.30 -9.94
C ASN A 117 -18.04 10.35 -9.52
N GLN A 118 -17.80 10.61 -8.22
CA GLN A 118 -16.48 10.69 -7.64
C GLN A 118 -16.10 9.36 -6.99
N ILE A 119 -14.85 8.97 -7.22
CA ILE A 119 -14.22 7.80 -6.64
C ILE A 119 -13.41 8.25 -5.44
N GLN A 120 -13.69 7.68 -4.27
CA GLN A 120 -12.93 7.93 -3.05
C GLN A 120 -12.30 6.62 -2.58
N ASN A 121 -10.98 6.53 -2.69
CA ASN A 121 -10.23 5.38 -2.16
C ASN A 121 -10.15 5.45 -0.64
N PHE A 122 -10.15 4.29 0.00
CA PHE A 122 -10.01 4.13 1.45
C PHE A 122 -9.29 2.81 1.77
N GLY A 123 -9.14 2.51 3.07
CA GLY A 123 -8.59 1.23 3.53
C GLY A 123 -7.11 1.04 3.20
N GLU A 124 -6.66 -0.21 3.27
CA GLU A 124 -5.27 -0.58 2.99
C GLU A 124 -5.11 -1.11 1.57
N PRO A 125 -4.28 -0.48 0.73
CA PRO A 125 -3.96 -1.05 -0.57
C PRO A 125 -3.08 -2.29 -0.41
N PHE A 126 -3.17 -3.19 -1.39
CA PHE A 126 -2.32 -4.39 -1.43
C PHE A 126 -2.05 -4.84 -2.86
N PHE A 127 -1.15 -5.81 -3.00
CA PHE A 127 -0.84 -6.43 -4.27
C PHE A 127 -1.51 -7.79 -4.41
N LEU A 128 -1.82 -8.17 -5.65
CA LEU A 128 -2.34 -9.47 -6.00
C LEU A 128 -1.62 -9.99 -7.24
N VAL A 129 -1.14 -11.22 -7.18
CA VAL A 129 -0.67 -11.94 -8.38
C VAL A 129 -1.88 -12.50 -9.10
N ILE A 130 -2.04 -12.17 -10.38
CA ILE A 130 -3.07 -12.73 -11.25
C ILE A 130 -2.44 -13.57 -12.36
N HIS A 131 -3.11 -14.65 -12.72
CA HIS A 131 -2.66 -15.62 -13.72
C HIS A 131 -3.45 -15.51 -15.02
N GLU A 132 -2.86 -15.97 -16.12
CA GLU A 132 -3.58 -16.08 -17.39
C GLU A 132 -4.76 -17.06 -17.27
N GLY A 133 -5.93 -16.64 -17.74
CA GLY A 133 -7.16 -17.44 -17.67
C GLY A 133 -7.93 -17.36 -16.35
N GLU A 134 -7.34 -16.77 -15.29
CA GLU A 134 -8.01 -16.61 -13.99
C GLU A 134 -9.23 -15.68 -14.10
N THR A 135 -10.38 -16.21 -13.70
CA THR A 135 -11.66 -15.51 -13.70
C THR A 135 -11.80 -14.59 -12.48
N LEU A 136 -12.73 -13.65 -12.55
CA LEU A 136 -13.04 -12.80 -11.40
C LEU A 136 -13.57 -13.63 -10.23
N GLU A 137 -14.35 -14.68 -10.47
CA GLU A 137 -14.86 -15.58 -9.42
C GLU A 137 -13.72 -16.21 -8.60
N GLU A 138 -12.68 -16.70 -9.28
CA GLU A 138 -11.49 -17.28 -8.64
C GLU A 138 -10.71 -16.24 -7.85
N ILE A 139 -10.52 -15.04 -8.43
CA ILE A 139 -9.86 -13.91 -7.78
C ILE A 139 -10.65 -13.44 -6.55
N LYS A 140 -11.97 -13.40 -6.62
CA LYS A 140 -12.86 -13.04 -5.51
C LYS A 140 -12.63 -13.96 -4.31
N MET A 141 -12.56 -15.27 -4.51
CA MET A 141 -12.28 -16.22 -3.43
C MET A 141 -10.91 -15.96 -2.76
N ARG A 142 -9.88 -15.65 -3.54
CA ARG A 142 -8.54 -15.32 -3.02
C ARG A 142 -8.55 -14.01 -2.23
N ILE A 143 -9.18 -12.96 -2.76
CA ILE A 143 -9.30 -11.66 -2.10
C ILE A 143 -10.08 -11.79 -0.79
N GLN A 144 -11.22 -12.49 -0.82
CA GLN A 144 -12.04 -12.69 0.38
C GLN A 144 -11.26 -13.42 1.49
N LYS A 145 -10.54 -14.48 1.12
CA LYS A 145 -9.68 -15.23 2.04
C LYS A 145 -8.56 -14.36 2.60
N LYS A 146 -7.92 -13.55 1.75
CA LYS A 146 -6.82 -12.64 2.15
C LYS A 146 -7.29 -11.55 3.12
N LEU A 147 -8.49 -11.01 2.90
CA LEU A 147 -9.05 -9.91 3.67
C LEU A 147 -9.91 -10.36 4.86
N HIS A 148 -10.12 -11.67 5.03
CA HIS A 148 -10.96 -12.25 6.09
C HIS A 148 -12.37 -11.64 6.17
N VAL A 149 -12.98 -11.37 5.00
CA VAL A 149 -14.32 -10.73 4.93
C VAL A 149 -15.42 -11.80 4.96
N PRO A 150 -16.45 -11.67 5.82
CA PRO A 150 -17.59 -12.57 5.85
C PRO A 150 -18.34 -12.63 4.51
N ASP A 151 -18.87 -13.80 4.16
CA ASP A 151 -19.60 -14.02 2.89
C ASP A 151 -20.71 -12.99 2.66
N GLU A 152 -21.50 -12.69 3.69
CA GLU A 152 -22.62 -11.76 3.60
C GLU A 152 -22.20 -10.33 3.24
N ASP A 153 -21.03 -9.90 3.69
CA ASP A 153 -20.50 -8.58 3.39
C ASP A 153 -19.79 -8.57 2.04
N PHE A 154 -19.01 -9.61 1.74
CA PHE A 154 -18.28 -9.71 0.49
C PHE A 154 -19.21 -9.84 -0.73
N ALA A 155 -20.37 -10.49 -0.57
CA ALA A 155 -21.39 -10.60 -1.62
C ALA A 155 -21.94 -9.24 -2.10
N LYS A 156 -21.80 -8.17 -1.30
CA LYS A 156 -22.23 -6.81 -1.64
C LYS A 156 -21.19 -6.05 -2.46
N TRP A 157 -19.95 -6.55 -2.55
CA TRP A 157 -18.84 -5.86 -3.17
C TRP A 157 -18.95 -5.92 -4.70
N LYS A 158 -18.55 -4.84 -5.37
CA LYS A 158 -18.40 -4.83 -6.83
C LYS A 158 -16.94 -4.65 -7.20
N PHE A 159 -16.56 -5.21 -8.34
CA PHE A 159 -15.17 -5.25 -8.77
C PHE A 159 -15.07 -4.54 -10.10
N ALA A 160 -14.07 -3.68 -10.24
CA ALA A 160 -13.85 -2.93 -11.47
C ALA A 160 -12.36 -2.92 -11.81
N SER A 161 -12.04 -3.12 -13.09
CA SER A 161 -10.71 -2.77 -13.59
C SER A 161 -10.65 -1.26 -13.80
N PHE A 162 -9.58 -0.62 -13.35
CA PHE A 162 -9.35 0.80 -13.59
C PHE A 162 -8.27 0.98 -14.64
N SER A 163 -8.54 1.86 -15.60
CA SER A 163 -7.58 2.30 -16.61
C SER A 163 -7.82 3.78 -16.91
N MET A 164 -6.75 4.59 -16.87
CA MET A 164 -6.85 6.06 -17.07
C MET A 164 -7.91 6.72 -16.16
N GLY A 165 -8.01 6.26 -14.90
CA GLY A 165 -8.93 6.80 -13.90
C GLY A 165 -10.40 6.43 -14.08
N ARG A 166 -10.74 5.55 -15.03
CA ARG A 166 -12.12 5.12 -15.29
C ARG A 166 -12.35 3.67 -14.82
N PRO A 167 -13.41 3.41 -14.04
CA PRO A 167 -13.81 2.04 -13.70
C PRO A 167 -14.52 1.38 -14.89
N ASP A 168 -14.17 0.12 -15.13
CA ASP A 168 -14.93 -0.82 -15.96
C ASP A 168 -15.27 -2.06 -15.10
N TYR A 169 -16.56 -2.26 -14.81
CA TYR A 169 -17.03 -3.28 -13.88
C TYR A 169 -16.96 -4.67 -14.49
N LEU A 170 -16.50 -5.62 -13.69
CA LEU A 170 -16.23 -6.98 -14.09
C LEU A 170 -17.37 -7.91 -13.67
N GLN A 171 -17.63 -8.91 -14.50
CA GLN A 171 -18.50 -10.05 -14.24
C GLN A 171 -17.66 -11.23 -13.75
N ASP A 172 -18.30 -12.20 -13.08
CA ASP A 172 -17.60 -13.36 -12.50
C ASP A 172 -16.83 -14.19 -13.53
N THR A 173 -17.36 -14.28 -14.76
CA THR A 173 -16.74 -14.99 -15.88
C THR A 173 -15.65 -14.20 -16.60
N ASP A 174 -15.42 -12.92 -16.27
CA ASP A 174 -14.38 -12.12 -16.92
C ASP A 174 -12.99 -12.64 -16.55
N VAL A 175 -12.13 -12.83 -17.56
CA VAL A 175 -10.71 -13.11 -17.35
C VAL A 175 -9.99 -11.82 -17.00
N VAL A 176 -9.68 -11.65 -15.73
CA VAL A 176 -9.16 -10.38 -15.17
C VAL A 176 -7.82 -10.00 -15.79
N TYR A 177 -6.96 -11.00 -16.06
CA TYR A 177 -5.67 -10.84 -16.72
C TYR A 177 -5.72 -9.95 -17.95
N THR A 178 -6.74 -10.12 -18.81
CA THR A 178 -6.86 -9.42 -20.09
C THR A 178 -7.04 -7.90 -19.94
N ARG A 179 -7.43 -7.42 -18.76
CA ARG A 179 -7.71 -6.00 -18.48
C ARG A 179 -6.45 -5.20 -18.14
N PHE A 180 -5.34 -5.86 -17.84
CA PHE A 180 -4.08 -5.22 -17.41
C PHE A 180 -3.03 -5.40 -18.50
N GLN A 181 -2.57 -4.33 -19.16
CA GLN A 181 -1.62 -4.47 -20.28
C GLN A 181 -0.23 -3.95 -19.93
N ARG A 182 -0.14 -3.05 -18.95
CA ARG A 182 1.11 -2.40 -18.56
C ARG A 182 1.60 -2.95 -17.23
N ARG A 183 2.90 -3.24 -17.16
CA ARG A 183 3.60 -3.64 -15.92
C ARG A 183 4.26 -2.41 -15.30
N ASP A 184 4.29 -2.35 -13.96
CA ASP A 184 5.07 -1.38 -13.19
C ASP A 184 4.76 0.10 -13.48
N VAL A 185 3.49 0.41 -13.78
CA VAL A 185 3.05 1.78 -14.07
C VAL A 185 2.28 2.37 -12.91
N TYR A 186 2.75 3.53 -12.44
CA TYR A 186 2.15 4.29 -11.35
C TYR A 186 1.51 5.60 -11.83
N GLY A 187 0.69 6.23 -10.98
CA GLY A 187 0.11 7.54 -11.25
C GLY A 187 -0.98 7.54 -12.33
N ALA A 188 -0.95 8.50 -13.26
CA ALA A 188 -2.03 8.75 -14.22
C ALA A 188 -2.28 7.59 -15.21
N TRP A 189 -1.30 6.72 -15.39
CA TRP A 189 -1.33 5.60 -16.33
C TRP A 189 -1.50 4.25 -15.64
N GLU A 190 -1.64 4.26 -14.31
CA GLU A 190 -1.78 3.07 -13.50
C GLU A 190 -3.05 2.30 -13.86
N GLN A 191 -2.91 0.97 -13.88
CA GLN A 191 -4.03 0.04 -13.94
C GLN A 191 -4.10 -0.73 -12.62
N TYR A 192 -5.29 -0.81 -12.03
CA TYR A 192 -5.50 -1.50 -10.75
C TYR A 192 -6.89 -2.16 -10.70
N LEU A 193 -7.05 -3.14 -9.81
CA LEU A 193 -8.34 -3.73 -9.49
C LEU A 193 -8.98 -2.93 -8.34
N GLY A 194 -10.14 -2.36 -8.59
CA GLY A 194 -10.91 -1.62 -7.60
C GLY A 194 -11.96 -2.50 -6.93
N LEU A 195 -12.07 -2.39 -5.61
CA LEU A 195 -13.05 -3.06 -4.76
C LEU A 195 -14.06 -2.01 -4.27
N GLU A 196 -15.24 -1.96 -4.89
CA GLU A 196 -16.31 -1.06 -4.47
C GLU A 196 -17.07 -1.66 -3.29
N HIS A 197 -17.00 -0.99 -2.15
CA HIS A 197 -17.83 -1.30 -0.99
C HIS A 197 -17.89 -0.12 -0.01
N ILE A 198 -18.76 -0.24 1.00
CA ILE A 198 -18.87 0.76 2.06
C ILE A 198 -17.62 0.73 2.94
N ASP A 199 -17.11 1.91 3.29
CA ASP A 199 -16.07 2.07 4.31
C ASP A 199 -16.69 1.90 5.70
N ASN A 200 -16.51 0.71 6.27
CA ASN A 200 -16.96 0.37 7.62
C ASN A 200 -15.91 0.72 8.70
N ALA A 201 -14.75 1.27 8.32
CA ALA A 201 -13.71 1.61 9.28
C ALA A 201 -14.18 2.78 10.18
N PRO A 202 -13.84 2.77 11.48
CA PRO A 202 -14.09 3.91 12.34
C PRO A 202 -13.34 5.13 11.79
N LYS A 203 -14.08 6.12 11.26
CA LYS A 203 -13.56 7.35 10.62
C LYS A 203 -12.49 8.13 11.42
N ARG A 204 -12.28 7.80 12.70
CA ARG A 204 -11.32 8.46 13.60
C ARG A 204 -9.92 7.84 13.63
N ALA A 205 -9.74 6.56 13.28
CA ALA A 205 -8.43 5.90 13.44
C ALA A 205 -7.39 6.34 12.38
N TYR A 206 -7.83 6.51 11.13
CA TYR A 206 -6.95 6.86 10.01
C TYR A 206 -6.57 8.35 9.94
N ALA A 207 -7.46 9.24 10.41
CA ALA A 207 -7.18 10.67 10.44
C ALA A 207 -6.01 11.02 11.36
N ALA A 208 -5.73 10.25 12.42
CA ALA A 208 -4.60 10.51 13.31
C ALA A 208 -3.24 10.17 12.69
N ASN A 209 -3.18 9.21 11.75
CA ASN A 209 -1.95 8.82 11.07
C ASN A 209 -1.68 9.62 9.78
N GLN A 210 -2.72 10.20 9.16
CA GLN A 210 -2.60 11.03 7.96
C GLN A 210 -2.63 12.55 8.25
N ASN A 211 -3.29 13.01 9.32
CA ASN A 211 -3.20 14.42 9.74
C ASN A 211 -1.92 14.68 10.55
N ARG A 212 -0.80 14.84 9.85
CA ARG A 212 0.30 15.67 10.38
C ARG A 212 -0.02 17.17 10.34
N HIS A 213 -1.22 17.57 9.90
CA HIS A 213 -1.66 18.96 9.93
C HIS A 213 -2.37 19.29 11.26
N ALA A 214 -1.72 18.95 12.38
CA ALA A 214 -1.92 19.72 13.59
C ALA A 214 -0.98 20.91 13.49
N TYR A 215 -1.49 22.03 12.96
CA TYR A 215 -0.87 23.34 13.13
C TYR A 215 -0.35 23.43 14.56
N GLU A 216 0.96 23.67 14.73
CA GLU A 216 1.54 24.03 16.02
C GLU A 216 0.63 25.08 16.65
N LYS A 217 0.00 24.74 17.77
CA LYS A 217 -0.79 25.72 18.50
C LYS A 217 0.18 26.85 18.88
N PRO A 218 -0.12 28.12 18.55
CA PRO A 218 0.77 29.21 18.87
C PRO A 218 1.00 29.24 20.39
N VAL A 219 2.27 29.21 20.78
CA VAL A 219 2.70 29.37 22.17
C VAL A 219 2.35 30.79 22.59
N LYS A 220 1.38 30.94 23.48
CA LYS A 220 1.09 32.23 24.11
C LYS A 220 2.16 32.51 25.14
N ILE A 221 3.02 33.49 24.86
CA ILE A 221 3.89 34.09 25.87
C ILE A 221 3.03 35.10 26.62
N TYR A 222 2.82 34.87 27.91
CA TYR A 222 2.25 35.89 28.80
C TYR A 222 3.40 36.77 29.26
N ASN A 223 3.29 38.08 29.01
CA ASN A 223 4.15 39.09 29.63
C ASN A 223 3.71 39.33 31.08
#